data_AF-V5XBE8-F1
#
_entry.id   AF-V5XBE8-F1
#
_cell.length_a   1.000
_cell.length_b   1.000
_cell.length_c   1.000
_cell.angle_alpha   90.00
_cell.angle_beta   90.00
_cell.angle_gamma   90.00
#
_symmetry.space_group_name_H-M   'P 1'
#
loop_
_entity.id
_entity.type
_entity.pdbx_description
1 polymer ?
#
loop_
_entity_poly.entity_id
_entity_poly.type
_entity_poly.pdbx_seq_one_letter_code
_entity_poly.pdbx_strand_id
1 'polypeptide(L)'
;MATLIAIGFLGGLITGISPCILPVLPVIFFSGTQSGDTDTPARSAPTSRLRPYLVIAGLVLSFSLVTLVGSALLALLRLPQDTIRWVALAALVAIGLGLIFPRFEALLEKPFARLPQRQFGSGTSGFVLGLTLGVLYVPCAGPVLAAIVVAGATGSIGADIIALTLSFAIGAALPLLFFALAGRRVTERVAAFRRRQREIRVTAGLVTILLAVALVFNLPAALQRTIPDYTAALQDRVGGEEQLREKLNLGGLVNEQNAELSNCTNGAPELESCGTAPDIKGITAWLNTPGNTPIDLKSLRGKVVLIDFWAYSCINCQRAAPHLVDWYAAYRDRGLQVIGVHTPEYAFEKVQANVVSGAADLGITYPVAMDNNFSTWTNYRNRYWPAHYLIDKNGVVRHIKFGEGDYATTERLIRQLLSDGDGRALPAATERSDDTPTAPTTPETYFSVGKVVNYGGTGVYDEGTHTFDFPDRLAADSFALRGPWALDYQGITAQAPGSTIRLNYRARNVYLVVGGDGTVRITRDGVTREMPVTGPPNMRQIIADDPVGAGTVEVSLDGGLQAYSFTYG
;
A
#
# COMPACT_ATOMS: atom_id res chain seq x y z
N MET A 1 2.82 20.16 5.86
CA MET A 1 3.99 20.29 6.77
C MET A 1 3.70 20.07 8.25
N ALA A 2 2.88 20.88 8.95
CA ALA A 2 2.72 20.76 10.42
C ALA A 2 2.28 19.36 10.90
N THR A 3 1.32 18.73 10.20
CA THR A 3 0.85 17.37 10.50
C THR A 3 1.95 16.33 10.30
N LEU A 4 2.76 16.45 9.24
CA LEU A 4 3.89 15.54 8.99
C LEU A 4 4.97 15.67 10.06
N ILE A 5 5.28 16.90 10.49
CA ILE A 5 6.22 17.15 11.58
C ILE A 5 5.71 16.51 12.87
N ALA A 6 4.43 16.65 13.18
CA ALA A 6 3.81 16.03 14.35
C ALA A 6 3.87 14.50 14.30
N ILE A 7 3.51 13.90 13.15
CA ILE A 7 3.57 12.44 12.93
C ILE A 7 5.01 11.93 13.08
N GLY A 8 5.98 12.59 12.45
CA GLY A 8 7.40 12.27 12.58
C GLY A 8 7.87 12.32 14.03
N PHE A 9 7.56 13.41 14.74
CA PHE A 9 7.94 13.61 16.13
C PHE A 9 7.35 12.55 17.06
N LEU A 10 6.06 12.27 16.94
CA LEU A 10 5.36 11.25 17.73
C LEU A 10 5.88 9.84 17.42
N GLY A 11 6.08 9.52 16.14
CA GLY A 11 6.67 8.24 15.72
C GLY A 11 8.09 8.06 16.27
N GLY A 12 8.89 9.11 16.26
CA GLY A 12 10.22 9.14 16.87
C GLY A 12 10.16 8.90 18.38
N LEU A 13 9.27 9.60 19.10
CA LEU A 13 9.10 9.47 20.55
C LEU A 13 8.72 8.02 20.96
N ILE A 14 7.76 7.44 20.25
CA ILE A 14 7.31 6.05 20.48
C ILE A 14 8.45 5.08 20.18
N THR A 15 9.16 5.28 19.07
CA THR A 15 10.33 4.46 18.72
C THR A 15 11.41 4.57 19.78
N GLY A 16 11.64 5.77 20.34
CA GLY A 16 12.58 6.05 21.44
C GLY A 16 12.35 5.25 22.72
N ILE A 17 11.13 4.79 22.95
CA ILE A 17 10.72 4.00 24.14
C ILE A 17 10.61 2.50 23.78
N SER A 18 10.85 2.13 22.52
CA SER A 18 10.69 0.77 22.01
C SER A 18 11.57 -0.24 22.77
N PRO A 19 11.05 -1.47 23.04
CA PRO A 19 11.79 -2.53 23.72
C PRO A 19 13.15 -2.87 23.09
N CYS A 20 13.35 -2.53 21.82
CA CYS A 20 14.60 -2.72 21.10
C CYS A 20 15.77 -1.87 21.62
N ILE A 21 15.49 -0.78 22.37
CA ILE A 21 16.50 0.19 22.85
C ILE A 21 16.93 -0.11 24.29
N LEU A 22 16.07 -0.77 25.06
CA LEU A 22 16.35 -1.21 26.42
C LEU A 22 17.70 -1.94 26.58
N PRO A 23 18.17 -2.79 25.64
CA PRO A 23 19.48 -3.44 25.73
C PRO A 23 20.69 -2.49 25.66
N VAL A 24 20.53 -1.33 25.00
CA VAL A 24 21.61 -0.35 24.74
C VAL A 24 21.67 0.74 25.82
N LEU A 25 20.54 0.94 26.51
CA LEU A 25 20.35 1.86 27.62
C LEU A 25 21.46 1.78 28.70
N PRO A 26 21.99 0.59 29.10
CA PRO A 26 23.10 0.49 30.05
C PRO A 26 24.39 1.14 29.53
N VAL A 27 24.74 0.95 28.24
CA VAL A 27 25.95 1.54 27.65
C VAL A 27 25.87 3.07 27.67
N ILE A 28 24.70 3.62 27.36
CA ILE A 28 24.46 5.07 27.40
C ILE A 28 24.58 5.59 28.85
N PHE A 29 24.01 4.88 29.82
CA PHE A 29 24.16 5.22 31.24
C PHE A 29 25.62 5.21 31.71
N PHE A 30 26.40 4.22 31.29
CA PHE A 30 27.81 4.11 31.68
C PHE A 30 28.73 5.08 30.93
N SER A 31 28.40 5.45 29.69
CA SER A 31 29.11 6.51 28.96
C SER A 31 28.98 7.89 29.63
N GLY A 32 27.94 8.07 30.44
CA GLY A 32 27.78 9.24 31.31
C GLY A 32 28.66 9.23 32.56
N THR A 33 29.22 8.07 32.95
CA THR A 33 29.92 7.87 34.23
C THR A 33 31.36 7.34 34.14
N GLN A 34 31.80 6.80 33.00
CA GLN A 34 33.19 6.34 32.86
C GLN A 34 34.14 7.50 32.57
N SER A 35 34.63 8.10 33.65
CA SER A 35 35.97 8.69 33.74
C SER A 35 36.53 8.33 35.11
N GLY A 36 37.24 7.21 35.20
CA GLY A 36 37.95 6.83 36.42
C GLY A 36 38.32 5.36 36.46
N ASP A 37 39.21 4.92 35.54
CA ASP A 37 40.29 3.99 35.89
C ASP A 37 41.23 3.78 34.70
N THR A 38 42.36 4.50 34.73
CA THR A 38 43.69 4.00 34.33
C THR A 38 44.71 5.00 34.87
N ASP A 39 45.57 4.54 35.77
CA ASP A 39 46.65 5.25 36.43
C ASP A 39 47.44 6.19 35.49
N THR A 40 47.28 7.50 35.64
CA THR A 40 48.30 8.51 35.27
C THR A 40 47.91 9.88 35.88
N PRO A 41 48.82 10.58 36.58
CA PRO A 41 48.51 11.86 37.21
C PRO A 41 48.65 12.99 36.18
N ALA A 42 47.58 13.33 35.46
CA ALA A 42 47.55 14.55 34.65
C ALA A 42 46.13 15.12 34.47
N ARG A 43 45.88 16.21 35.22
CA ARG A 43 44.92 17.31 34.95
C ARG A 43 43.50 16.92 34.55
N SER A 44 42.64 16.94 35.56
CA SER A 44 41.17 17.05 35.49
C SER A 44 40.71 18.16 34.53
N ALA A 45 40.25 17.78 33.33
CA ALA A 45 39.47 18.66 32.46
C ALA A 45 37.99 18.66 32.90
N PRO A 46 37.31 19.82 32.92
CA PRO A 46 35.92 19.92 33.38
C PRO A 46 34.99 19.13 32.45
N THR A 47 34.09 18.34 33.04
CA THR A 47 33.05 17.60 32.32
C THR A 47 32.09 18.59 31.66
N SER A 48 32.24 18.80 30.35
CA SER A 48 31.42 19.79 29.65
C SER A 48 29.94 19.37 29.65
N ARG A 49 29.06 20.30 30.01
CA ARG A 49 27.59 20.15 29.93
C ARG A 49 27.09 19.90 28.49
N LEU A 50 27.96 20.04 27.49
CA LEU A 50 27.70 19.85 26.06
C LEU A 50 27.80 18.40 25.59
N ARG A 51 28.35 17.46 26.37
CA ARG A 51 28.53 16.06 25.92
C ARG A 51 27.23 15.35 25.50
N PRO A 52 26.10 15.44 26.24
CA PRO A 52 24.84 14.81 25.82
C PRO A 52 24.30 15.38 24.50
N TYR A 53 24.45 16.69 24.29
CA TYR A 53 24.05 17.36 23.06
C TYR A 53 24.92 16.92 21.86
N LEU A 54 26.22 16.69 22.06
CA LEU A 54 27.12 16.16 21.03
C LEU A 54 26.79 14.71 20.64
N VAL A 55 26.33 13.88 21.59
CA VAL A 55 25.85 12.51 21.30
C VAL A 55 24.59 12.56 20.45
N ILE A 56 23.64 13.44 20.78
CA ILE A 56 22.39 13.60 20.03
C ILE A 56 22.66 14.14 18.63
N ALA A 57 23.52 15.14 18.49
CA ALA A 57 23.92 15.67 17.19
C ALA A 57 24.56 14.58 16.32
N GLY A 58 25.41 13.73 16.90
CA GLY A 58 25.98 12.58 16.19
C GLY A 58 24.94 11.52 15.81
N LEU A 59 23.99 11.23 16.70
CA LEU A 59 22.92 10.26 16.45
C LEU A 59 21.98 10.74 15.33
N VAL A 60 21.51 11.98 15.40
CA VAL A 60 20.63 12.58 14.38
C VAL A 60 21.34 12.64 13.03
N LEU A 61 22.61 13.03 13.00
CA LEU A 61 23.38 13.15 11.76
C LEU A 61 23.68 11.79 11.14
N SER A 62 24.13 10.81 11.93
CA SER A 62 24.37 9.44 11.44
C SER A 62 23.10 8.79 10.95
N PHE A 63 22.03 8.87 11.74
CA PHE A 63 20.75 8.26 11.40
C PHE A 63 20.18 8.86 10.11
N SER A 64 20.19 10.19 9.97
CA SER A 64 19.73 10.87 8.76
C SER A 64 20.60 10.48 7.56
N LEU A 65 21.92 10.50 7.70
CA LEU A 65 22.85 10.17 6.62
C LEU A 65 22.70 8.70 6.17
N VAL A 66 22.68 7.76 7.11
CA VAL A 66 22.59 6.32 6.81
C VAL A 66 21.22 5.97 6.23
N THR A 67 20.15 6.58 6.71
CA THR A 67 18.80 6.35 6.16
C THR A 67 18.71 6.87 4.72
N LEU A 68 19.26 8.07 4.45
CA LEU A 68 19.22 8.70 3.12
C LEU A 68 20.15 8.00 2.11
N VAL A 69 21.36 7.66 2.54
CA VAL A 69 22.34 6.94 1.69
C VAL A 69 21.88 5.50 1.49
N GLY A 70 21.36 4.85 2.53
CA GLY A 70 20.82 3.49 2.47
C GLY A 70 19.64 3.38 1.51
N SER A 71 18.68 4.32 1.57
CA SER A 71 17.54 4.34 0.65
C SER A 71 17.98 4.58 -0.80
N ALA A 72 18.93 5.49 -1.04
CA ALA A 72 19.50 5.74 -2.36
C ALA A 72 20.24 4.51 -2.92
N LEU A 73 21.02 3.82 -2.08
CA LEU A 73 21.75 2.60 -2.48
C LEU A 73 20.77 1.46 -2.81
N LEU A 74 19.74 1.30 -1.98
CA LEU A 74 18.68 0.29 -2.17
C LEU A 74 17.90 0.51 -3.47
N ALA A 75 17.58 1.76 -3.81
CA ALA A 75 16.93 2.11 -5.07
C ALA A 75 17.79 1.73 -6.29
N LEU A 76 19.12 1.82 -6.17
CA LEU A 76 20.06 1.46 -7.24
C LEU A 76 20.24 -0.05 -7.40
N LEU A 77 20.19 -0.81 -6.29
CA LEU A 77 20.51 -2.24 -6.24
C LEU A 77 19.34 -3.18 -6.61
N ARG A 78 18.09 -2.67 -6.74
CA ARG A 78 16.87 -3.46 -7.07
C ARG A 78 16.78 -4.83 -6.36
N LEU A 79 17.16 -4.88 -5.08
CA LEU A 79 17.11 -6.13 -4.32
C LEU A 79 15.66 -6.44 -3.91
N PRO A 80 15.23 -7.72 -3.95
CA PRO A 80 13.91 -8.11 -3.47
C PRO A 80 13.74 -7.78 -1.99
N GLN A 81 12.59 -7.20 -1.63
CA GLN A 81 12.28 -6.71 -0.28
C GLN A 81 12.37 -7.81 0.80
N ASP A 82 12.11 -9.07 0.42
CA ASP A 82 12.22 -10.23 1.30
C ASP A 82 13.66 -10.51 1.72
N THR A 83 14.64 -10.33 0.82
CA THR A 83 16.05 -10.60 1.13
C THR A 83 16.57 -9.64 2.19
N ILE A 84 16.20 -8.36 2.11
CA ILE A 84 16.60 -7.33 3.08
C ILE A 84 16.03 -7.64 4.46
N ARG A 85 14.75 -8.06 4.52
CA ARG A 85 14.09 -8.46 5.76
C ARG A 85 14.81 -9.64 6.42
N TRP A 86 15.13 -10.69 5.66
CA TRP A 86 15.84 -11.86 6.19
C TRP A 86 17.25 -11.54 6.68
N VAL A 87 17.99 -10.68 5.97
CA VAL A 87 19.32 -10.22 6.40
C VAL A 87 19.23 -9.44 7.71
N ALA A 88 18.26 -8.54 7.84
CA ALA A 88 18.04 -7.77 9.07
C ALA A 88 17.66 -8.66 10.27
N LEU A 89 16.79 -9.66 10.05
CA LEU A 89 16.41 -10.63 11.08
C LEU A 89 17.59 -11.50 11.51
N ALA A 90 18.41 -11.99 10.56
CA ALA A 90 19.61 -12.75 10.85
C ALA A 90 20.62 -11.95 11.68
N ALA A 91 20.81 -10.66 11.35
CA ALA A 91 21.66 -9.76 12.12
C ALA A 91 21.13 -9.52 13.55
N LEU A 92 19.82 -9.31 13.72
CA LEU A 92 19.19 -9.11 15.02
C LEU A 92 19.34 -10.35 15.93
N VAL A 93 19.15 -11.55 15.38
CA VAL A 93 19.35 -12.82 16.09
C VAL A 93 20.82 -12.99 16.49
N ALA A 94 21.76 -12.68 15.59
CA ALA A 94 23.20 -12.76 15.89
C ALA A 94 23.61 -11.82 17.04
N ILE A 95 23.07 -10.60 17.08
CA ILE A 95 23.29 -9.64 18.17
C ILE A 95 22.70 -10.16 19.48
N GLY A 96 21.47 -10.69 19.45
CA GLY A 96 20.83 -11.30 20.63
C GLY A 96 21.63 -12.48 21.20
N LEU A 97 22.16 -13.36 20.33
CA LEU A 97 23.04 -14.46 20.71
C LEU A 97 24.35 -13.97 21.31
N GLY A 98 24.94 -12.89 20.78
CA GLY A 98 26.14 -12.25 21.34
C GLY A 98 25.95 -11.76 22.77
N LEU A 99 24.79 -11.18 23.09
CA LEU A 99 24.45 -10.71 24.44
C LEU A 99 24.30 -11.85 25.46
N ILE A 100 23.90 -13.05 25.02
CA ILE A 100 23.75 -14.24 25.87
C ILE A 100 25.08 -14.99 26.02
N PHE A 101 25.83 -15.13 24.93
CA PHE A 101 27.08 -15.90 24.86
C PHE A 101 28.27 -14.98 24.54
N PRO A 102 29.02 -14.48 25.55
CA PRO A 102 30.16 -13.58 25.32
C PRO A 102 31.31 -14.19 24.51
N ARG A 103 31.33 -15.53 24.32
CA ARG A 103 32.28 -16.18 23.38
C ARG A 103 31.90 -16.04 21.92
N PHE A 104 30.62 -15.87 21.61
CA PHE A 104 30.12 -15.66 20.25
C PHE A 104 30.43 -14.25 19.76
N GLU A 105 30.39 -13.27 20.66
CA GLU A 105 30.83 -11.88 20.42
C GLU A 105 32.29 -11.83 19.94
N ALA A 106 33.21 -12.52 20.62
CA ALA A 106 34.62 -12.61 20.20
C ALA A 106 34.84 -13.30 18.84
N LEU A 107 33.93 -14.18 18.41
CA LEU A 107 33.99 -14.82 17.09
C LEU A 107 33.49 -13.89 15.98
N LEU A 108 32.44 -13.11 16.26
CA LEU A 108 31.92 -12.07 15.38
C LEU A 108 32.87 -10.88 15.22
N GLU A 109 33.62 -10.52 16.27
CA GLU A 109 34.58 -9.41 16.25
C GLU A 109 35.89 -9.77 15.53
N LYS A 110 36.28 -11.05 15.48
CA LYS A 110 37.50 -11.52 14.80
C LYS A 110 37.73 -10.98 13.37
N PRO A 111 36.73 -10.98 12.46
CA PRO A 111 36.89 -10.38 11.13
C PRO A 111 37.04 -8.85 11.17
N PHE A 112 36.38 -8.17 12.11
CA PHE A 112 36.44 -6.71 12.26
C PHE A 112 37.67 -6.22 13.02
N ALA A 113 38.29 -7.06 13.86
CA ALA A 113 39.54 -6.78 14.55
C ALA A 113 40.74 -6.63 13.61
N ARG A 114 40.58 -7.00 12.33
CA ARG A 114 41.57 -6.73 11.26
C ARG A 114 41.53 -5.28 10.75
N LEU A 115 40.50 -4.50 11.09
CA LEU A 115 40.44 -3.07 10.77
C LEU A 115 41.12 -2.24 11.87
N PRO A 116 42.03 -1.31 11.52
CA PRO A 116 42.75 -0.50 12.51
C PRO A 116 41.79 0.47 13.24
N GLN A 117 41.53 0.22 14.52
CA GLN A 117 40.77 1.13 15.38
C GLN A 117 41.61 2.38 15.69
N ARG A 118 41.35 3.48 14.98
CA ARG A 118 41.90 4.79 15.32
C ARG A 118 41.27 5.27 16.63
N GLN A 119 42.05 5.36 17.70
CA GLN A 119 41.62 5.96 18.97
C GLN A 119 41.39 7.46 18.76
N PHE A 120 40.13 7.88 18.75
CA PHE A 120 39.75 9.29 18.68
C PHE A 120 39.76 9.92 20.07
N GLY A 121 40.30 11.14 20.19
CA GLY A 121 40.52 11.84 21.46
C GLY A 121 39.26 12.11 22.30
N SER A 122 39.46 12.31 23.60
CA SER A 122 38.44 12.41 24.67
C SER A 122 37.43 13.58 24.57
N GLY A 123 37.54 14.42 23.54
CA GLY A 123 36.58 15.49 23.22
C GLY A 123 35.50 15.09 22.19
N THR A 124 35.83 14.17 21.28
CA THR A 124 34.95 13.70 20.18
C THR A 124 34.23 12.38 20.49
N SER A 125 34.50 11.77 21.65
CA SER A 125 33.95 10.47 22.04
C SER A 125 32.42 10.43 22.07
N GLY A 126 31.76 11.53 22.45
CA GLY A 126 30.29 11.61 22.46
C GLY A 126 29.68 11.60 21.06
N PHE A 127 30.25 12.34 20.11
CA PHE A 127 29.77 12.40 18.73
C PHE A 127 29.97 11.05 18.02
N VAL A 128 31.13 10.42 18.20
CA VAL A 128 31.43 9.10 17.62
C VAL A 128 30.51 8.01 18.21
N LEU A 129 30.25 8.06 19.51
CA LEU A 129 29.27 7.17 20.15
C LEU A 129 27.86 7.40 19.58
N GLY A 130 27.48 8.66 19.32
CA GLY A 130 26.24 8.99 18.63
C GLY A 130 26.19 8.41 17.21
N LEU A 131 27.30 8.50 16.48
CA LEU A 131 27.39 7.96 15.11
C LEU A 131 27.19 6.44 15.07
N THR A 132 27.80 5.69 15.98
CA THR A 132 27.67 4.23 16.02
C THR A 132 26.29 3.77 16.46
N LEU A 133 25.70 4.48 17.43
CA LEU A 133 24.34 4.19 17.92
C LEU A 133 23.27 4.47 16.87
N GLY A 134 23.46 5.48 16.00
CA GLY A 134 22.53 5.77 14.91
C GLY A 134 22.36 4.62 13.92
N VAL A 135 23.44 3.90 13.59
CA VAL A 135 23.40 2.73 12.68
C VAL A 135 22.65 1.57 13.30
N LEU A 136 22.86 1.34 14.60
CA LEU A 136 22.19 0.27 15.37
C LEU A 136 20.68 0.53 15.53
N TYR A 137 20.22 1.76 15.33
CA TYR A 137 18.83 2.16 15.49
C TYR A 137 17.95 1.83 14.28
N VAL A 138 18.56 1.76 13.09
CA VAL A 138 17.86 1.57 11.80
C VAL A 138 16.99 0.31 11.77
N PRO A 139 17.42 -0.88 12.24
CA PRO A 139 16.62 -2.11 12.15
C PRO A 139 15.37 -2.12 13.04
N CYS A 140 15.33 -1.23 14.03
CA CYS A 140 14.31 -1.19 15.06
C CYS A 140 13.32 -0.02 14.88
N ALA A 141 13.58 0.84 13.91
CA ALA A 141 12.70 1.94 13.55
C ALA A 141 11.54 1.36 12.73
N GLY A 142 10.35 1.36 13.32
CA GLY A 142 9.17 0.64 12.84
C GLY A 142 8.59 1.12 11.49
N PRO A 143 7.28 0.90 11.25
CA PRO A 143 6.63 1.19 9.97
C PRO A 143 6.82 2.63 9.47
N VAL A 144 6.99 3.59 10.37
CA VAL A 144 7.21 5.01 10.05
C VAL A 144 8.53 5.23 9.30
N LEU A 145 9.61 4.57 9.71
CA LEU A 145 10.89 4.67 9.00
C LEU A 145 10.83 3.92 7.67
N ALA A 146 10.13 2.79 7.60
CA ALA A 146 9.88 2.11 6.34
C ALA A 146 9.16 3.02 5.34
N ALA A 147 8.15 3.78 5.78
CA ALA A 147 7.47 4.77 4.94
C ALA A 147 8.41 5.89 4.48
N ILE A 148 9.30 6.39 5.36
CA ILE A 148 10.31 7.41 5.00
C ILE A 148 11.31 6.86 3.98
N VAL A 149 11.81 5.64 4.17
CA VAL A 149 12.77 4.98 3.27
C VAL A 149 12.13 4.71 1.91
N VAL A 150 10.89 4.24 1.87
CA VAL A 150 10.13 4.03 0.63
C VAL A 150 9.90 5.36 -0.08
N ALA A 151 9.44 6.39 0.63
CA ALA A 151 9.25 7.72 0.06
C ALA A 151 10.56 8.32 -0.49
N GLY A 152 11.68 8.12 0.22
CA GLY A 152 13.01 8.54 -0.22
C GLY A 152 13.50 7.77 -1.46
N ALA A 153 13.21 6.47 -1.55
CA ALA A 153 13.57 5.64 -2.69
C ALA A 153 12.79 5.97 -3.97
N THR A 154 11.59 6.57 -3.85
CA THR A 154 10.75 6.97 -4.99
C THR A 154 11.19 8.27 -5.70
N GLY A 155 12.28 8.91 -5.27
CA GLY A 155 13.07 9.80 -6.15
C GLY A 155 12.83 11.32 -6.06
N SER A 156 12.10 11.83 -5.07
CA SER A 156 12.12 13.28 -4.76
C SER A 156 12.41 13.51 -3.28
N ILE A 157 13.66 13.89 -2.95
CA ILE A 157 14.02 14.37 -1.61
C ILE A 157 13.41 15.78 -1.46
N GLY A 158 12.09 15.85 -1.27
CA GLY A 158 11.35 17.09 -1.04
C GLY A 158 11.54 17.63 0.38
N ALA A 159 11.23 18.91 0.59
CA ALA A 159 11.29 19.56 1.90
C ALA A 159 10.46 18.82 2.96
N ASP A 160 9.36 18.18 2.55
CA ASP A 160 8.50 17.38 3.43
C ASP A 160 9.18 16.13 3.99
N ILE A 161 9.97 15.40 3.18
CA ILE A 161 10.69 14.20 3.63
C ILE A 161 11.84 14.59 4.55
N ILE A 162 12.54 15.68 4.23
CA ILE A 162 13.61 16.21 5.09
C ILE A 162 13.03 16.64 6.44
N ALA A 163 11.92 17.40 6.44
CA ALA A 163 11.24 17.83 7.65
C ALA A 163 10.73 16.65 8.48
N LEU A 164 10.15 15.63 7.83
CA LEU A 164 9.68 14.41 8.48
C LEU A 164 10.84 13.62 9.11
N THR A 165 11.95 13.45 8.38
CA THR A 165 13.14 12.71 8.84
C THR A 165 13.81 13.42 10.02
N LEU A 166 13.99 14.74 9.93
CA LEU A 166 14.54 15.55 11.03
C LEU A 166 13.63 15.53 12.26
N SER A 167 12.32 15.67 12.06
CA SER A 167 11.35 15.62 13.16
C SER A 167 11.31 14.26 13.85
N PHE A 168 11.38 13.17 13.08
CA PHE A 168 11.50 11.81 13.59
C PHE A 168 12.79 11.61 14.39
N ALA A 169 13.93 12.06 13.86
CA ALA A 169 15.22 11.94 14.54
C ALA A 169 15.25 12.73 15.86
N ILE A 170 14.65 13.93 15.89
CA ILE A 170 14.51 14.73 17.12
C ILE A 170 13.58 14.02 18.13
N GLY A 171 12.45 13.48 17.66
CA GLY A 171 11.52 12.73 18.49
C GLY A 171 12.17 11.51 19.15
N ALA A 172 12.98 10.76 18.41
CA ALA A 172 13.71 9.60 18.92
C ALA A 172 14.84 9.98 19.90
N ALA A 173 15.48 11.14 19.70
CA ALA A 173 16.56 11.61 20.56
C ALA A 173 16.10 12.11 21.94
N LEU A 174 14.86 12.60 22.05
CA LEU A 174 14.31 13.19 23.28
C LEU A 174 14.23 12.20 24.46
N PRO A 175 13.63 10.99 24.31
CA PRO A 175 13.63 9.98 25.38
C PRO A 175 15.05 9.58 25.79
N LEU A 176 15.96 9.43 24.82
CA LEU A 176 17.37 9.10 25.09
C LEU A 176 18.08 10.21 25.87
N LEU A 177 17.83 11.47 25.56
CA LEU A 177 18.35 12.61 26.32
C LEU A 177 17.83 12.60 27.76
N PHE A 178 16.53 12.35 27.92
CA PHE A 178 15.91 12.27 29.24
C PHE A 178 16.55 11.17 30.09
N PHE A 179 16.71 9.96 29.54
CA PHE A 179 17.37 8.86 30.23
C PHE A 179 18.85 9.16 30.51
N ALA A 180 19.60 9.68 29.54
CA ALA A 180 21.01 10.03 29.74
C ALA A 180 21.22 11.05 30.88
N LEU A 181 20.32 12.03 31.01
CA LEU A 181 20.34 13.01 32.11
C LEU A 181 19.89 12.42 33.44
N ALA A 182 18.83 11.59 33.44
CA ALA A 182 18.33 10.90 34.63
C ALA A 182 19.36 9.92 35.20
N GLY A 183 20.14 9.28 34.32
CA GLY A 183 21.20 8.35 34.64
C GLY A 183 22.21 8.88 35.63
N ARG A 184 22.67 10.11 35.45
CA ARG A 184 23.65 10.74 36.35
C ARG A 184 23.20 10.74 37.81
N ARG A 185 21.89 10.90 38.08
CA ARG A 185 21.33 10.86 39.45
C ARG A 185 21.07 9.45 39.98
N VAL A 186 20.78 8.49 39.08
CA VAL A 186 20.41 7.12 39.46
C VAL A 186 21.66 6.26 39.70
N THR A 187 22.72 6.43 38.89
CA THR A 187 23.95 5.63 39.00
C THR A 187 24.73 5.89 40.29
N GLU A 188 24.56 7.07 40.91
CA GLU A 188 25.13 7.41 42.22
C GLU A 188 24.40 6.73 43.39
N ARG A 189 23.13 6.32 43.23
CA ARG A 189 22.31 5.72 44.30
C ARG A 189 22.17 4.20 44.23
N VAL A 190 22.39 3.57 43.08
CA VAL A 190 22.00 2.16 42.88
C VAL A 190 23.22 1.26 42.66
N ALA A 191 23.96 0.97 43.74
CA ALA A 191 24.99 -0.07 43.76
C ALA A 191 24.45 -1.48 43.43
N ALA A 192 23.13 -1.70 43.63
CA ALA A 192 22.43 -2.93 43.27
C ALA A 192 22.39 -3.22 41.76
N PHE A 193 22.45 -2.18 40.91
CA PHE A 193 22.38 -2.33 39.45
C PHE A 193 23.68 -2.92 38.89
N ARG A 194 24.85 -2.60 39.49
CA ARG A 194 26.14 -3.19 39.10
C ARG A 194 26.22 -4.69 39.38
N ARG A 195 25.62 -5.17 40.48
CA ARG A 195 25.66 -6.58 40.86
C ARG A 195 24.82 -7.50 39.96
N ARG A 196 23.80 -6.96 39.27
CA ARG A 196 22.91 -7.72 38.37
C ARG A 196 23.16 -7.48 36.88
N GLN A 197 24.27 -6.84 36.50
CA GLN A 197 24.57 -6.52 35.10
C GLN A 197 24.54 -7.75 34.17
N ARG A 198 25.00 -8.91 34.65
CA ARG A 198 24.98 -10.15 33.88
C ARG A 198 23.55 -10.65 33.64
N GLU A 199 22.69 -10.60 34.64
CA GLU A 199 21.28 -10.98 34.53
C GLU A 199 20.52 -10.04 33.60
N ILE A 200 20.76 -8.74 33.69
CA ILE A 200 20.13 -7.73 32.83
C ILE A 200 20.52 -7.93 31.37
N ARG A 201 21.82 -8.19 31.09
CA ARG A 201 22.31 -8.43 29.73
C ARG A 201 21.70 -9.69 29.11
N VAL A 202 21.66 -10.79 29.86
CA VAL A 202 21.08 -12.06 29.39
C VAL A 202 19.58 -11.92 29.16
N THR A 203 18.86 -11.25 30.06
CA THR A 203 17.42 -11.00 29.92
C THR A 203 17.14 -10.14 28.69
N ALA A 204 17.94 -9.09 28.46
CA ALA A 204 17.82 -8.24 27.27
C ALA A 204 18.07 -9.04 25.98
N GLY A 205 19.11 -9.88 25.95
CA GLY A 205 19.38 -10.77 24.80
C GLY A 205 18.24 -11.74 24.51
N LEU A 206 17.65 -12.35 25.54
CA LEU A 206 16.49 -13.25 25.39
C LEU A 206 15.28 -12.51 24.83
N VAL A 207 14.98 -11.30 25.33
CA VAL A 207 13.88 -10.47 24.82
C VAL A 207 14.09 -10.09 23.36
N THR A 208 15.32 -9.72 22.96
CA THR A 208 15.63 -9.38 21.57
C THR A 208 15.46 -10.58 20.63
N ILE A 209 15.89 -11.79 21.03
CA ILE A 209 15.68 -13.01 20.25
C ILE A 209 14.18 -13.34 20.14
N LEU A 210 13.44 -13.25 21.25
CA LEU A 210 12.01 -13.52 21.25
C LEU A 210 11.26 -12.57 20.32
N LEU A 211 11.64 -11.28 20.31
CA LEU A 211 11.09 -10.30 19.38
C LEU A 211 11.46 -10.61 17.92
N ALA A 212 12.70 -11.00 17.63
CA ALA A 212 13.13 -11.39 16.28
C ALA A 212 12.31 -12.58 15.76
N VAL A 213 12.07 -13.59 16.62
CA VAL A 213 11.20 -14.73 16.31
C VAL A 213 9.76 -14.28 16.09
N ALA A 214 9.23 -13.40 16.94
CA ALA A 214 7.90 -12.83 16.76
C ALA A 214 7.75 -12.09 15.41
N LEU A 215 8.79 -11.38 14.95
CA LEU A 215 8.81 -10.71 13.65
C LEU A 215 8.86 -11.67 12.45
N VAL A 216 9.43 -12.88 12.59
CA VAL A 216 9.35 -13.92 11.57
C VAL A 216 7.90 -14.35 11.36
N PHE A 217 7.15 -14.51 12.45
CA PHE A 217 5.73 -14.91 12.42
C PHE A 217 4.76 -13.74 12.21
N ASN A 218 5.23 -12.53 11.89
CA ASN A 218 4.39 -11.31 11.79
C ASN A 218 3.55 -11.02 13.04
N LEU A 219 3.95 -11.54 14.21
CA LEU A 219 3.17 -11.46 15.43
C LEU A 219 2.92 -10.02 15.92
N PRO A 220 3.87 -9.07 15.80
CA PRO A 220 3.62 -7.67 16.16
C PRO A 220 2.56 -7.00 15.29
N ALA A 221 2.47 -7.37 14.02
CA ALA A 221 1.41 -6.89 13.12
C ALA A 221 0.06 -7.49 13.48
N ALA A 222 0.01 -8.76 13.88
CA ALA A 222 -1.19 -9.39 14.44
C ALA A 222 -1.59 -8.75 15.78
N LEU A 223 -0.62 -8.47 16.67
CA LEU A 223 -0.88 -7.86 17.97
C LEU A 223 -1.35 -6.41 17.85
N GLN A 224 -0.77 -5.62 16.94
CA GLN A 224 -1.23 -4.26 16.61
C GLN A 224 -2.67 -4.23 16.05
N ARG A 225 -3.11 -5.29 15.37
CA ARG A 225 -4.51 -5.43 14.91
C ARG A 225 -5.48 -5.80 16.04
N THR A 226 -4.98 -6.41 17.12
CA THR A 226 -5.80 -6.84 18.27
C THR A 226 -5.82 -5.85 19.44
N ILE A 227 -4.89 -4.88 19.49
CA ILE A 227 -4.91 -3.83 20.51
C ILE A 227 -5.88 -2.74 20.04
N PRO A 228 -6.95 -2.43 20.81
CA PRO A 228 -7.90 -1.40 20.43
C PRO A 228 -7.19 -0.06 20.18
N ASP A 229 -7.44 0.51 19.01
CA ASP A 229 -6.92 1.79 18.54
C ASP A 229 -7.27 2.95 19.50
N TYR A 230 -6.49 3.14 20.55
CA TYR A 230 -6.57 4.35 21.38
C TYR A 230 -6.08 5.60 20.61
N THR A 231 -5.35 5.38 19.52
CA THR A 231 -4.94 6.41 18.56
C THR A 231 -6.03 6.74 17.55
N ALA A 232 -6.86 5.79 17.09
CA ALA A 232 -7.99 6.12 16.21
C ALA A 232 -9.05 6.96 16.94
N ALA A 233 -9.28 6.74 18.24
CA ALA A 233 -10.21 7.58 19.01
C ALA A 233 -9.75 9.05 19.15
N LEU A 234 -8.44 9.31 19.05
CA LEU A 234 -7.86 10.66 18.97
C LEU A 234 -7.88 11.21 17.54
N GLN A 235 -7.84 10.32 16.54
CA GLN A 235 -7.95 10.63 15.12
C GLN A 235 -9.40 10.98 14.73
N ASP A 236 -10.39 10.29 15.30
CA ASP A 236 -11.84 10.51 15.16
C ASP A 236 -12.29 11.83 15.79
N ARG A 237 -11.69 12.24 16.92
CA ARG A 237 -12.03 13.50 17.59
C ARG A 237 -11.45 14.75 16.93
N VAL A 238 -10.55 14.59 15.96
CA VAL A 238 -9.92 15.69 15.22
C VAL A 238 -10.23 15.60 13.70
N GLY A 239 -10.86 14.52 13.25
CA GLY A 239 -11.14 14.26 11.85
C GLY A 239 -12.57 13.82 11.59
N GLY A 240 -13.42 14.74 11.11
CA GLY A 240 -14.64 14.34 10.40
C GLY A 240 -14.24 13.53 9.17
N GLU A 241 -14.67 12.27 9.11
CA GLU A 241 -14.19 11.24 8.19
C GLU A 241 -14.30 11.61 6.70
N GLU A 242 -15.23 12.48 6.29
CA GLU A 242 -15.32 12.93 4.90
C GLU A 242 -14.30 14.03 4.55
N GLN A 243 -14.27 15.11 5.34
CA GLN A 243 -13.32 16.21 5.10
C GLN A 243 -11.87 15.81 5.37
N LEU A 244 -11.62 14.83 6.24
CA LEU A 244 -10.28 14.32 6.47
C LEU A 244 -9.84 13.37 5.36
N ARG A 245 -10.70 12.55 4.74
CA ARG A 245 -10.32 11.71 3.57
C ARG A 245 -10.05 12.52 2.31
N GLU A 246 -10.72 13.66 2.18
CA GLU A 246 -10.46 14.67 1.15
C GLU A 246 -9.14 15.42 1.44
N LYS A 247 -8.92 15.85 2.70
CA LYS A 247 -7.68 16.53 3.14
C LYS A 247 -6.46 15.62 3.33
N LEU A 248 -6.65 14.31 3.48
CA LEU A 248 -5.58 13.32 3.64
C LEU A 248 -5.07 12.78 2.29
N ASN A 249 -5.64 13.20 1.15
CA ASN A 249 -5.16 12.81 -0.18
C ASN A 249 -4.86 11.31 -0.30
N LEU A 250 -5.74 10.44 0.22
CA LEU A 250 -5.59 8.97 0.12
C LEU A 250 -5.95 8.43 -1.29
N GLY A 251 -5.63 9.20 -2.33
CA GLY A 251 -5.68 8.81 -3.73
C GLY A 251 -4.43 9.35 -4.37
N GLY A 252 -3.41 8.51 -4.44
CA GLY A 252 -2.11 8.86 -4.97
C GLY A 252 -1.32 9.85 -4.11
N LEU A 253 0.00 9.68 -4.05
CA LEU A 253 0.89 10.70 -3.52
C LEU A 253 0.75 11.97 -4.39
N VAL A 254 0.44 13.11 -3.76
CA VAL A 254 0.44 14.40 -4.46
C VAL A 254 1.87 14.76 -4.82
N ASN A 255 2.09 15.05 -6.09
CA ASN A 255 3.36 15.47 -6.66
C ASN A 255 3.13 16.64 -7.62
N GLU A 256 4.23 17.19 -8.15
CA GLU A 256 4.19 18.36 -9.05
C GLU A 256 3.39 18.11 -10.34
N GLN A 257 3.23 16.86 -10.78
CA GLN A 257 2.48 16.53 -12.00
C GLN A 257 0.97 16.43 -11.78
N ASN A 258 0.52 16.16 -10.57
CA ASN A 258 -0.88 15.80 -10.29
C ASN A 258 -1.56 16.69 -9.23
N ALA A 259 -0.86 17.70 -8.74
CA ALA A 259 -1.38 18.64 -7.74
C ALA A 259 -2.62 19.38 -8.23
N GLU A 260 -2.66 19.75 -9.51
CA GLU A 260 -3.76 20.52 -10.10
C GLU A 260 -4.98 19.65 -10.47
N LEU A 261 -4.89 18.31 -10.41
CA LEU A 261 -6.02 17.43 -10.71
C LEU A 261 -7.24 17.69 -9.82
N SER A 262 -7.02 18.14 -8.57
CA SER A 262 -8.10 18.51 -7.65
C SER A 262 -8.87 19.77 -8.04
N ASN A 263 -8.43 20.50 -9.07
CA ASN A 263 -9.16 21.65 -9.60
C ASN A 263 -10.34 21.23 -10.49
N CYS A 264 -10.37 19.98 -10.95
CA CYS A 264 -11.51 19.44 -11.68
C CYS A 264 -12.48 18.75 -10.71
N THR A 265 -13.77 18.94 -10.94
CA THR A 265 -14.84 18.24 -10.24
C THR A 265 -15.19 16.93 -10.94
N ASN A 266 -15.72 15.97 -10.19
CA ASN A 266 -16.09 14.67 -10.75
C ASN A 266 -17.32 14.81 -11.67
N GLY A 267 -17.17 14.52 -12.96
CA GLY A 267 -18.27 14.50 -13.92
C GLY A 267 -18.79 15.90 -14.28
N ALA A 268 -17.92 16.93 -14.27
CA ALA A 268 -18.34 18.29 -14.60
C ALA A 268 -19.02 18.36 -15.98
N PRO A 269 -20.17 19.06 -16.12
CA PRO A 269 -20.88 19.18 -17.39
C PRO A 269 -20.18 20.14 -18.36
N GLU A 270 -19.18 20.89 -17.92
CA GLU A 270 -18.43 21.83 -18.74
C GLU A 270 -16.93 21.52 -18.65
N LEU A 271 -16.15 22.01 -19.62
CA LEU A 271 -14.70 21.83 -19.62
C LEU A 271 -14.07 22.67 -18.51
N GLU A 272 -13.40 22.01 -17.58
CA GLU A 272 -12.59 22.63 -16.53
C GLU A 272 -11.12 22.68 -16.96
N SER A 273 -10.20 23.11 -16.09
CA SER A 273 -8.76 23.10 -16.37
C SER A 273 -8.00 22.70 -15.10
N CYS A 274 -7.52 21.47 -15.07
CA CYS A 274 -6.87 20.87 -13.91
C CYS A 274 -5.42 20.44 -14.17
N GLY A 275 -4.72 21.29 -14.92
CA GLY A 275 -3.28 21.18 -15.13
C GLY A 275 -2.88 20.20 -16.22
N THR A 276 -1.57 20.11 -16.43
CA THR A 276 -1.02 19.20 -17.44
C THR A 276 -1.25 17.75 -17.02
N ALA A 277 -1.63 16.89 -17.98
CA ALA A 277 -1.82 15.47 -17.73
C ALA A 277 -0.56 14.84 -17.11
N PRO A 278 -0.66 14.13 -15.97
CA PRO A 278 0.46 13.39 -15.40
C PRO A 278 0.99 12.34 -16.38
N ASP A 279 2.28 11.99 -16.32
CA ASP A 279 2.79 10.99 -17.26
C ASP A 279 2.24 9.59 -16.93
N ILE A 280 2.12 8.76 -17.98
CA ILE A 280 1.89 7.32 -17.87
C ILE A 280 3.24 6.65 -17.53
N LYS A 281 3.38 6.14 -16.31
CA LYS A 281 4.64 5.65 -15.73
C LYS A 281 4.51 4.20 -15.24
N GLY A 282 5.63 3.49 -15.20
CA GLY A 282 5.71 2.16 -14.60
C GLY A 282 4.90 1.08 -15.35
N ILE A 283 4.56 1.34 -16.62
CA ILE A 283 3.84 0.40 -17.46
C ILE A 283 4.71 -0.82 -17.78
N THR A 284 4.16 -1.99 -17.50
CA THR A 284 4.87 -3.27 -17.63
C THR A 284 4.82 -3.83 -19.05
N ALA A 285 3.74 -3.56 -19.78
CA ALA A 285 3.56 -3.94 -21.18
C ALA A 285 2.55 -3.00 -21.86
N TRP A 286 2.70 -2.85 -23.17
CA TRP A 286 1.74 -2.16 -24.03
C TRP A 286 1.10 -3.16 -24.99
N LEU A 287 -0.19 -3.02 -25.24
CA LEU A 287 -0.95 -3.81 -26.20
C LEU A 287 -1.61 -2.85 -27.20
N ASN A 288 -1.95 -3.37 -28.38
CA ASN A 288 -2.61 -2.61 -29.45
C ASN A 288 -1.82 -1.35 -29.89
N THR A 289 -0.49 -1.38 -29.77
CA THR A 289 0.40 -0.36 -30.33
C THR A 289 1.33 -0.98 -31.38
N PRO A 290 1.83 -0.20 -32.36
CA PRO A 290 2.80 -0.72 -33.33
C PRO A 290 4.01 -1.35 -32.62
N GLY A 291 4.21 -2.65 -32.76
CA GLY A 291 5.31 -3.38 -32.10
C GLY A 291 5.23 -3.43 -30.58
N ASN A 292 4.06 -3.18 -29.97
CA ASN A 292 3.88 -3.12 -28.51
C ASN A 292 4.79 -2.07 -27.84
N THR A 293 5.12 -0.99 -28.54
CA THR A 293 5.96 0.08 -28.02
C THR A 293 5.18 1.03 -27.11
N PRO A 294 5.83 1.61 -26.08
CA PRO A 294 5.22 2.63 -25.24
C PRO A 294 4.78 3.89 -25.97
N ILE A 295 3.70 4.51 -25.49
CA ILE A 295 3.24 5.83 -25.95
C ILE A 295 3.56 6.88 -24.88
N ASP A 296 4.28 7.93 -25.27
CA ASP A 296 4.47 9.13 -24.46
C ASP A 296 3.33 10.13 -24.73
N LEU A 297 2.64 10.62 -23.70
CA LEU A 297 1.59 11.63 -23.83
C LEU A 297 2.07 12.91 -24.51
N LYS A 298 3.36 13.26 -24.40
CA LYS A 298 3.93 14.42 -25.08
C LYS A 298 3.93 14.24 -26.60
N SER A 299 4.06 13.00 -27.08
CA SER A 299 3.97 12.69 -28.52
C SER A 299 2.55 12.82 -29.08
N LEU A 300 1.54 12.88 -28.20
CA LEU A 300 0.12 13.02 -28.57
C LEU A 300 -0.37 14.48 -28.54
N ARG A 301 0.51 15.46 -28.29
CA ARG A 301 0.15 16.87 -28.41
C ARG A 301 -0.42 17.16 -29.81
N GLY A 302 -1.48 17.96 -29.86
CA GLY A 302 -2.29 18.18 -31.05
C GLY A 302 -3.50 17.24 -31.19
N LYS A 303 -3.57 16.15 -30.42
CA LYS A 303 -4.74 15.26 -30.33
C LYS A 303 -5.49 15.46 -29.01
N VAL A 304 -6.78 15.17 -29.03
CA VAL A 304 -7.57 14.99 -27.80
C VAL A 304 -7.30 13.58 -27.28
N VAL A 305 -6.98 13.43 -26.00
CA VAL A 305 -6.64 12.12 -25.42
C VAL A 305 -7.64 11.77 -24.32
N LEU A 306 -8.19 10.56 -24.37
CA LEU A 306 -9.00 9.99 -23.29
C LEU A 306 -8.21 8.88 -22.61
N ILE A 307 -7.91 9.06 -21.33
CA ILE A 307 -7.34 8.00 -20.48
C ILE A 307 -8.50 7.26 -19.83
N ASP A 308 -8.52 5.95 -19.98
CA ASP A 308 -9.55 5.06 -19.47
C ASP A 308 -8.94 4.05 -18.51
N PHE A 309 -9.22 4.16 -17.21
CA PHE A 309 -8.81 3.18 -16.21
C PHE A 309 -9.84 2.05 -16.13
N TRP A 310 -9.38 0.83 -16.41
CA TRP A 310 -10.25 -0.33 -16.48
C TRP A 310 -9.57 -1.60 -15.94
N ALA A 311 -10.38 -2.60 -15.62
CA ALA A 311 -9.98 -3.97 -15.32
C ALA A 311 -10.94 -4.91 -16.07
N TYR A 312 -10.41 -5.97 -16.70
CA TYR A 312 -11.25 -6.75 -17.62
C TYR A 312 -12.35 -7.56 -16.92
N SER A 313 -12.17 -7.94 -15.65
CA SER A 313 -13.18 -8.67 -14.90
C SER A 313 -14.20 -7.76 -14.18
N CYS A 314 -14.02 -6.43 -14.24
CA CYS A 314 -14.92 -5.46 -13.64
C CYS A 314 -16.18 -5.25 -14.48
N ILE A 315 -17.37 -5.58 -13.94
CA ILE A 315 -18.64 -5.44 -14.66
C ILE A 315 -18.91 -4.01 -15.12
N ASN A 316 -18.61 -3.02 -14.27
CA ASN A 316 -18.82 -1.61 -14.59
C ASN A 316 -17.93 -1.18 -15.78
N CYS A 317 -16.70 -1.69 -15.85
CA CYS A 317 -15.82 -1.48 -17.00
C CYS A 317 -16.35 -2.18 -18.25
N GLN A 318 -16.86 -3.41 -18.14
CA GLN A 318 -17.42 -4.13 -19.28
C GLN A 318 -18.66 -3.43 -19.87
N ARG A 319 -19.50 -2.80 -19.04
CA ARG A 319 -20.65 -1.99 -19.49
C ARG A 319 -20.22 -0.64 -20.09
N ALA A 320 -19.16 -0.02 -19.56
CA ALA A 320 -18.63 1.23 -20.09
C ALA A 320 -17.86 1.05 -21.42
N ALA A 321 -17.13 -0.06 -21.58
CA ALA A 321 -16.21 -0.28 -22.70
C ALA A 321 -16.85 -0.08 -24.10
N PRO A 322 -18.08 -0.56 -24.38
CA PRO A 322 -18.71 -0.34 -25.68
C PRO A 322 -18.90 1.14 -26.04
N HIS A 323 -19.15 2.03 -25.08
CA HIS A 323 -19.22 3.47 -25.34
C HIS A 323 -17.85 4.02 -25.79
N LEU A 324 -16.76 3.60 -25.14
CA LEU A 324 -15.42 4.04 -25.48
C LEU A 324 -14.94 3.47 -26.82
N VAL A 325 -15.30 2.23 -27.13
CA VAL A 325 -15.05 1.60 -28.43
C VAL A 325 -15.75 2.39 -29.55
N ASP A 326 -17.01 2.76 -29.36
CA ASP A 326 -17.76 3.56 -30.33
C ASP A 326 -17.15 4.96 -30.51
N TRP A 327 -16.77 5.63 -29.42
CA TRP A 327 -16.09 6.94 -29.49
C TRP A 327 -14.75 6.84 -30.22
N TYR A 328 -13.95 5.81 -29.93
CA TYR A 328 -12.67 5.62 -30.61
C TYR A 328 -12.90 5.37 -32.11
N ALA A 329 -13.85 4.50 -32.48
CA ALA A 329 -14.18 4.24 -33.86
C ALA A 329 -14.67 5.50 -34.60
N ALA A 330 -15.53 6.30 -33.97
CA ALA A 330 -16.11 7.51 -34.56
C ALA A 330 -15.11 8.67 -34.70
N TYR A 331 -14.20 8.83 -33.73
CA TYR A 331 -13.41 10.06 -33.59
C TYR A 331 -11.89 9.89 -33.77
N ARG A 332 -11.35 8.66 -33.89
CA ARG A 332 -9.90 8.46 -34.05
C ARG A 332 -9.30 9.21 -35.24
N ASP A 333 -10.00 9.21 -36.37
CA ASP A 333 -9.58 9.89 -37.61
C ASP A 333 -9.82 11.42 -37.54
N ARG A 334 -10.48 11.88 -36.48
CA ARG A 334 -10.74 13.30 -36.18
C ARG A 334 -9.82 13.86 -35.10
N GLY A 335 -8.88 13.06 -34.61
CA GLY A 335 -7.88 13.49 -33.64
C GLY A 335 -8.15 13.04 -32.21
N LEU A 336 -9.09 12.11 -31.97
CA LEU A 336 -9.20 11.44 -30.67
C LEU A 336 -8.18 10.29 -30.55
N GLN A 337 -7.53 10.19 -29.40
CA GLN A 337 -6.74 9.04 -29.01
C GLN A 337 -7.27 8.51 -27.69
N VAL A 338 -7.70 7.25 -27.65
CA VAL A 338 -8.04 6.58 -26.38
C VAL A 338 -6.83 5.77 -25.93
N ILE A 339 -6.52 5.77 -24.64
CA ILE A 339 -5.54 4.87 -24.01
C ILE A 339 -6.23 4.20 -22.82
N GLY A 340 -6.40 2.88 -22.91
CA GLY A 340 -6.90 2.07 -21.80
C GLY A 340 -5.77 1.73 -20.84
N VAL A 341 -5.72 2.38 -19.68
CA VAL A 341 -4.81 1.99 -18.59
C VAL A 341 -5.45 0.83 -17.84
N HIS A 342 -4.98 -0.38 -18.12
CA HIS A 342 -5.42 -1.58 -17.44
C HIS A 342 -4.69 -1.69 -16.10
N THR A 343 -5.37 -1.29 -15.01
CA THR A 343 -4.87 -1.43 -13.64
C THR A 343 -5.57 -2.63 -13.00
N PRO A 344 -4.85 -3.70 -12.64
CA PRO A 344 -5.46 -4.95 -12.19
C PRO A 344 -6.02 -4.83 -10.76
N GLU A 345 -7.24 -5.29 -10.55
CA GLU A 345 -7.83 -5.46 -9.22
C GLU A 345 -7.37 -6.77 -8.55
N TYR A 346 -7.20 -7.83 -9.36
CA TYR A 346 -6.77 -9.15 -8.90
C TYR A 346 -5.43 -9.58 -9.50
N ALA A 347 -4.74 -10.52 -8.85
CA ALA A 347 -3.44 -11.01 -9.33
C ALA A 347 -3.51 -11.65 -10.72
N PHE A 348 -4.59 -12.36 -11.04
CA PHE A 348 -4.78 -12.99 -12.34
C PHE A 348 -4.94 -11.97 -13.48
N GLU A 349 -5.26 -10.72 -13.16
CA GLU A 349 -5.37 -9.63 -14.15
C GLU A 349 -4.02 -9.01 -14.51
N LYS A 350 -2.95 -9.36 -13.80
CA LYS A 350 -1.57 -9.00 -14.18
C LYS A 350 -1.06 -9.82 -15.36
N VAL A 351 -1.70 -10.95 -15.66
CA VAL A 351 -1.28 -11.87 -16.72
C VAL A 351 -1.65 -11.30 -18.08
N GLN A 352 -0.64 -10.95 -18.88
CA GLN A 352 -0.82 -10.29 -20.18
C GLN A 352 -1.78 -11.04 -21.12
N ALA A 353 -1.68 -12.36 -21.20
CA ALA A 353 -2.56 -13.16 -22.06
C ALA A 353 -4.05 -13.01 -21.69
N ASN A 354 -4.36 -12.92 -20.39
CA ASN A 354 -5.73 -12.75 -19.92
C ASN A 354 -6.27 -11.36 -20.32
N VAL A 355 -5.45 -10.32 -20.18
CA VAL A 355 -5.81 -8.96 -20.60
C VAL A 355 -6.01 -8.86 -22.11
N VAL A 356 -5.18 -9.54 -22.91
CA VAL A 356 -5.35 -9.62 -24.37
C VAL A 356 -6.70 -10.26 -24.72
N SER A 357 -7.05 -11.38 -24.08
CA SER A 357 -8.35 -12.04 -24.30
C SER A 357 -9.51 -11.14 -23.90
N GLY A 358 -9.47 -10.55 -22.69
CA GLY A 358 -10.53 -9.69 -22.21
C GLY A 358 -10.69 -8.41 -23.04
N ALA A 359 -9.59 -7.81 -23.50
CA ALA A 359 -9.63 -6.68 -24.41
C ALA A 359 -10.29 -7.05 -25.75
N ALA A 360 -9.98 -8.23 -26.29
CA ALA A 360 -10.58 -8.73 -27.52
C ALA A 360 -12.09 -8.98 -27.36
N ASP A 361 -12.51 -9.61 -26.26
CA ASP A 361 -13.92 -9.87 -25.95
C ASP A 361 -14.75 -8.56 -25.83
N LEU A 362 -14.11 -7.49 -25.36
CA LEU A 362 -14.71 -6.15 -25.26
C LEU A 362 -14.59 -5.31 -26.55
N GLY A 363 -13.96 -5.83 -27.60
CA GLY A 363 -13.74 -5.09 -28.85
C GLY A 363 -12.74 -3.93 -28.74
N ILE A 364 -11.89 -3.93 -27.72
CA ILE A 364 -10.90 -2.88 -27.47
C ILE A 364 -9.76 -3.01 -28.48
N THR A 365 -9.69 -2.04 -29.38
CA THR A 365 -8.64 -1.93 -30.42
C THR A 365 -7.72 -0.73 -30.23
N TYR A 366 -8.06 0.18 -29.31
CA TYR A 366 -7.20 1.28 -28.92
C TYR A 366 -6.02 0.78 -28.05
N PRO A 367 -4.91 1.56 -27.96
CA PRO A 367 -3.77 1.25 -27.10
C PRO A 367 -4.15 0.92 -25.67
N VAL A 368 -3.56 -0.16 -25.12
CA VAL A 368 -3.73 -0.56 -23.72
C VAL A 368 -2.38 -0.55 -23.02
N ALA A 369 -2.33 0.11 -21.85
CA ALA A 369 -1.16 0.19 -21.00
C ALA A 369 -1.36 -0.67 -19.74
N MET A 370 -0.56 -1.71 -19.54
CA MET A 370 -0.66 -2.60 -18.37
C MET A 370 0.04 -2.01 -17.14
N ASP A 371 -0.74 -1.46 -16.21
CA ASP A 371 -0.29 -0.80 -14.97
C ASP A 371 -0.26 -1.77 -13.78
N ASN A 372 0.48 -2.88 -13.93
CA ASN A 372 0.55 -3.97 -12.93
C ASN A 372 1.09 -3.56 -11.55
N ASN A 373 1.76 -2.41 -11.48
CA ASN A 373 2.36 -1.85 -10.28
C ASN A 373 1.62 -0.61 -9.74
N PHE A 374 0.43 -0.29 -10.28
CA PHE A 374 -0.38 0.86 -9.88
C PHE A 374 0.37 2.21 -9.99
N SER A 375 1.41 2.28 -10.81
CA SER A 375 2.27 3.46 -10.91
C SER A 375 1.54 4.59 -11.61
N THR A 376 0.85 4.29 -12.71
CA THR A 376 0.03 5.27 -13.42
C THR A 376 -1.24 5.59 -12.64
N TRP A 377 -1.92 4.59 -12.08
CA TRP A 377 -3.06 4.74 -11.18
C TRP A 377 -2.78 5.73 -10.03
N THR A 378 -1.65 5.52 -9.34
CA THR A 378 -1.19 6.39 -8.25
C THR A 378 -0.84 7.78 -8.77
N ASN A 379 -0.16 7.90 -9.91
CA ASN A 379 0.22 9.19 -10.46
C ASN A 379 -1.00 10.03 -10.90
N TYR A 380 -2.04 9.38 -11.41
CA TYR A 380 -3.32 10.01 -11.76
C TYR A 380 -4.25 10.23 -10.56
N ARG A 381 -3.84 9.80 -9.36
CA ARG A 381 -4.63 9.92 -8.13
C ARG A 381 -5.99 9.20 -8.22
N ASN A 382 -6.08 8.18 -9.07
CA ASN A 382 -7.31 7.45 -9.30
C ASN A 382 -7.68 6.58 -8.08
N ARG A 383 -8.96 6.27 -7.95
CA ARG A 383 -9.53 5.47 -6.86
C ARG A 383 -10.61 4.49 -7.31
N TYR A 384 -11.05 4.55 -8.57
CA TYR A 384 -12.25 3.84 -9.02
C TYR A 384 -12.04 3.15 -10.37
N TRP A 385 -12.82 2.09 -10.59
CA TRP A 385 -13.02 1.44 -11.87
C TRP A 385 -14.52 1.55 -12.25
N PRO A 386 -14.86 2.02 -13.47
CA PRO A 386 -14.00 2.73 -14.41
C PRO A 386 -13.66 4.16 -13.92
N ALA A 387 -12.64 4.77 -14.52
CA ALA A 387 -12.37 6.20 -14.38
C ALA A 387 -11.81 6.77 -15.68
N HIS A 388 -12.20 7.99 -16.01
CA HIS A 388 -11.82 8.64 -17.26
C HIS A 388 -11.22 10.02 -17.02
N TYR A 389 -10.15 10.33 -17.76
CA TYR A 389 -9.51 11.64 -17.75
C TYR A 389 -9.42 12.13 -19.20
N LEU A 390 -10.09 13.23 -19.50
CA LEU A 390 -10.11 13.83 -20.83
C LEU A 390 -9.07 14.95 -20.90
N ILE A 391 -8.22 14.88 -21.90
CA ILE A 391 -7.05 15.73 -22.10
C ILE A 391 -7.19 16.44 -23.44
N ASP A 392 -6.99 17.76 -23.47
CA ASP A 392 -7.04 18.54 -24.70
C ASP A 392 -5.77 18.45 -25.57
N LYS A 393 -5.81 19.13 -26.72
CA LYS A 393 -4.70 19.18 -27.69
C LYS A 393 -3.40 19.77 -27.11
N ASN A 394 -3.49 20.57 -26.06
CA ASN A 394 -2.33 21.15 -25.36
C ASN A 394 -1.81 20.23 -24.25
N GLY A 395 -2.52 19.12 -23.99
CA GLY A 395 -2.19 18.16 -22.95
C GLY A 395 -2.64 18.54 -21.56
N VAL A 396 -3.61 19.44 -21.45
CA VAL A 396 -4.21 19.85 -20.17
C VAL A 396 -5.42 18.95 -19.91
N VAL A 397 -5.57 18.48 -18.68
CA VAL A 397 -6.75 17.73 -18.26
C VAL A 397 -7.93 18.70 -18.14
N ARG A 398 -9.02 18.39 -18.83
CA ARG A 398 -10.20 19.26 -18.94
C ARG A 398 -11.47 18.68 -18.34
N HIS A 399 -11.49 17.38 -18.07
CA HIS A 399 -12.60 16.70 -17.43
C HIS A 399 -12.12 15.41 -16.78
N ILE A 400 -12.63 15.12 -15.58
CA ILE A 400 -12.36 13.90 -14.83
C ILE A 400 -13.72 13.28 -14.48
N LYS A 401 -13.86 11.98 -14.71
CA LYS A 401 -15.06 11.24 -14.36
C LYS A 401 -14.67 9.95 -13.64
N PHE A 402 -15.20 9.75 -12.44
CA PHE A 402 -15.09 8.53 -11.65
C PHE A 402 -16.41 7.78 -11.66
N GLY A 403 -16.33 6.47 -11.88
CA GLY A 403 -17.49 5.59 -11.92
C GLY A 403 -18.15 5.49 -13.30
N GLU A 404 -19.15 4.62 -13.36
CA GLU A 404 -19.94 4.30 -14.54
C GLU A 404 -21.01 5.37 -14.83
N GLY A 405 -21.45 5.52 -16.09
CA GLY A 405 -22.59 6.39 -16.47
C GLY A 405 -22.21 7.69 -17.18
N ASP A 406 -23.13 8.65 -17.28
CA ASP A 406 -22.93 10.01 -17.82
C ASP A 406 -22.16 10.10 -19.16
N TYR A 407 -22.35 9.11 -20.04
CA TYR A 407 -21.61 8.98 -21.29
C TYR A 407 -21.88 10.14 -22.24
N ALA A 408 -23.13 10.63 -22.29
CA ALA A 408 -23.54 11.74 -23.15
C ALA A 408 -22.78 13.04 -22.83
N THR A 409 -22.54 13.31 -21.56
CA THR A 409 -21.76 14.49 -21.11
C THR A 409 -20.31 14.36 -21.55
N THR A 410 -19.65 13.24 -21.25
CA THR A 410 -18.26 13.01 -21.65
C THR A 410 -18.10 13.07 -23.17
N GLU A 411 -19.01 12.48 -23.95
CA GLU A 411 -18.97 12.54 -25.42
C GLU A 411 -19.12 13.98 -25.94
N ARG A 412 -20.03 14.77 -25.37
CA ARG A 412 -20.19 16.18 -25.75
C ARG A 412 -18.89 16.97 -25.52
N LEU A 413 -18.21 16.73 -24.40
CA LEU A 413 -16.93 17.38 -24.09
C LEU A 413 -15.81 16.93 -25.02
N ILE A 414 -15.75 15.64 -25.38
CA ILE A 414 -14.84 15.12 -26.42
C ILE A 414 -15.07 15.87 -27.73
N ARG A 415 -16.32 15.99 -28.18
CA ARG A 415 -16.67 16.67 -29.44
C ARG A 415 -16.32 18.15 -29.41
N GLN A 416 -16.49 18.81 -28.26
CA GLN A 416 -16.10 20.21 -28.07
C GLN A 416 -14.59 20.38 -28.25
N LEU A 417 -13.76 19.58 -27.58
CA LEU A 417 -12.31 19.64 -27.69
C LEU A 417 -11.79 19.26 -29.10
N LEU A 418 -12.50 18.40 -29.82
CA LEU A 418 -12.15 18.07 -31.21
C LEU A 418 -12.47 19.22 -32.18
N SER A 419 -13.57 19.93 -31.94
CA SER A 419 -14.05 21.05 -32.78
C SER A 419 -13.21 22.32 -32.62
N ASP A 420 -12.54 22.49 -31.49
CA ASP A 420 -11.61 23.60 -31.23
C ASP A 420 -10.41 23.53 -32.19
N GLY A 421 -10.50 24.25 -33.32
CA GLY A 421 -9.36 24.63 -34.16
C GLY A 421 -9.29 24.09 -35.60
N ASP A 422 -10.14 23.15 -36.02
CA ASP A 422 -9.98 22.49 -37.34
C ASP A 422 -11.12 22.68 -38.34
N GLY A 423 -12.28 23.23 -37.94
CA GLY A 423 -13.42 23.49 -38.84
C GLY A 423 -14.00 22.26 -39.56
N ARG A 424 -13.50 21.05 -39.26
CA ARG A 424 -13.93 19.78 -39.84
C ARG A 424 -15.21 19.32 -39.16
N ALA A 425 -16.23 18.99 -39.96
CA ALA A 425 -17.46 18.40 -39.45
C ALA A 425 -17.16 17.06 -38.76
N LEU A 426 -17.61 16.92 -37.52
CA LEU A 426 -17.64 15.66 -36.78
C LEU A 426 -18.85 14.83 -37.23
N PRO A 427 -18.78 13.49 -37.15
CA PRO A 427 -19.97 12.65 -37.34
C PRO A 427 -21.06 12.99 -36.30
N ALA A 428 -22.25 12.40 -36.43
CA ALA A 428 -23.25 12.45 -35.36
C ALA A 428 -22.69 11.86 -34.05
N ALA A 429 -23.33 12.17 -32.92
CA ALA A 429 -22.99 11.50 -31.66
C ALA A 429 -23.30 10.00 -31.79
N THR A 430 -22.61 9.18 -31.01
CA THR A 430 -22.74 7.71 -31.10
C THR A 430 -24.11 7.20 -30.64
N GLU A 431 -24.80 7.93 -29.76
CA GLU A 431 -26.19 7.67 -29.32
C GLU A 431 -26.45 6.24 -28.80
N ARG A 432 -25.41 5.56 -28.29
CA ARG A 432 -25.55 4.24 -27.65
C ARG A 432 -26.45 4.32 -26.41
N SER A 433 -27.29 3.31 -26.21
CA SER A 433 -28.12 3.17 -25.01
C SER A 433 -27.27 3.12 -23.75
N ASP A 434 -27.66 3.88 -22.73
CA ASP A 434 -27.02 3.85 -21.42
C ASP A 434 -27.68 2.75 -20.57
N ASP A 435 -26.97 1.63 -20.42
CA ASP A 435 -27.41 0.48 -19.62
C ASP A 435 -26.93 0.56 -18.16
N THR A 436 -26.48 1.73 -17.69
CA THR A 436 -26.02 1.92 -16.31
C THR A 436 -27.16 1.64 -15.31
N PRO A 437 -26.97 0.76 -14.32
CA PRO A 437 -27.98 0.50 -13.30
C PRO A 437 -28.34 1.78 -12.52
N THR A 438 -29.62 2.17 -12.54
CA THR A 438 -30.12 3.37 -11.84
C THR A 438 -30.69 3.05 -10.45
N ALA A 439 -31.04 1.79 -10.21
CA ALA A 439 -31.53 1.32 -8.92
C ALA A 439 -30.36 0.97 -7.98
N PRO A 440 -30.48 1.18 -6.66
CA PRO A 440 -29.46 0.75 -5.71
C PRO A 440 -29.28 -0.76 -5.76
N THR A 441 -28.07 -1.20 -6.09
CA THR A 441 -27.67 -2.61 -6.04
C THR A 441 -26.91 -2.93 -4.76
N THR A 442 -26.79 -4.22 -4.45
CA THR A 442 -25.81 -4.69 -3.45
C THR A 442 -24.42 -4.15 -3.80
N PRO A 443 -23.63 -3.68 -2.81
CA PRO A 443 -22.22 -3.33 -3.03
C PRO A 443 -21.41 -4.55 -3.46
N GLU A 444 -20.31 -4.36 -4.18
CA GLU A 444 -19.44 -5.47 -4.56
C GLU A 444 -19.06 -6.34 -3.35
N THR A 445 -19.30 -7.64 -3.48
CA THR A 445 -19.11 -8.60 -2.39
C THR A 445 -17.77 -9.30 -2.56
N TYR A 446 -16.73 -8.78 -1.91
CA TYR A 446 -15.40 -9.36 -1.95
C TYR A 446 -15.25 -10.57 -1.03
N PHE A 447 -14.61 -11.62 -1.53
CA PHE A 447 -14.26 -12.80 -0.73
C PHE A 447 -12.86 -12.74 -0.12
N SER A 448 -12.01 -11.80 -0.56
CA SER A 448 -10.66 -11.66 -0.01
C SER A 448 -10.71 -11.21 1.47
N VAL A 449 -9.89 -11.82 2.32
CA VAL A 449 -9.83 -11.51 3.76
C VAL A 449 -9.58 -10.02 4.03
N GLY A 450 -8.79 -9.34 3.20
CA GLY A 450 -8.46 -7.93 3.38
C GLY A 450 -9.49 -6.91 2.86
N LYS A 451 -10.48 -7.33 2.07
CA LYS A 451 -11.50 -6.43 1.47
C LYS A 451 -12.94 -6.82 1.81
N VAL A 452 -13.15 -7.92 2.55
CA VAL A 452 -14.49 -8.38 2.91
C VAL A 452 -15.21 -7.34 3.77
N VAL A 453 -16.44 -7.01 3.41
CA VAL A 453 -17.26 -5.99 4.12
C VAL A 453 -18.64 -6.51 4.55
N ASN A 454 -19.13 -7.56 3.92
CA ASN A 454 -20.50 -8.06 4.08
C ASN A 454 -20.57 -9.58 4.28
N TYR A 455 -19.56 -10.16 4.94
CA TYR A 455 -19.66 -11.51 5.46
C TYR A 455 -20.65 -11.53 6.64
N GLY A 456 -21.78 -12.21 6.44
CA GLY A 456 -22.85 -12.36 7.43
C GLY A 456 -22.92 -13.75 8.06
N GLY A 457 -21.90 -14.59 7.87
CA GLY A 457 -21.84 -15.92 8.47
C GLY A 457 -21.34 -15.89 9.93
N THR A 458 -21.35 -17.05 10.58
CA THR A 458 -20.80 -17.21 11.92
C THR A 458 -19.32 -17.57 11.88
N GLY A 459 -18.56 -17.16 12.89
CA GLY A 459 -17.14 -17.50 13.02
C GLY A 459 -16.20 -16.42 12.49
N VAL A 460 -14.90 -16.70 12.60
CA VAL A 460 -13.83 -15.78 12.20
C VAL A 460 -13.56 -15.93 10.71
N TYR A 461 -13.46 -14.80 10.00
CA TYR A 461 -13.12 -14.74 8.57
C TYR A 461 -11.65 -14.31 8.40
N ASP A 462 -10.74 -15.25 8.60
CA ASP A 462 -9.29 -15.03 8.52
C ASP A 462 -8.64 -15.95 7.46
N GLU A 463 -7.39 -15.64 7.09
CA GLU A 463 -6.61 -16.44 6.15
C GLU A 463 -6.35 -17.86 6.70
N GLY A 464 -6.53 -18.87 5.85
CA GLY A 464 -6.32 -20.26 6.21
C GLY A 464 -7.45 -21.18 5.74
N THR A 465 -7.37 -22.45 6.10
CA THR A 465 -8.41 -23.45 5.81
C THR A 465 -9.36 -23.58 6.98
N HIS A 466 -10.64 -23.34 6.73
CA HIS A 466 -11.70 -23.34 7.73
C HIS A 466 -12.92 -24.11 7.22
N THR A 467 -13.71 -24.65 8.14
CA THR A 467 -15.02 -25.23 7.82
C THR A 467 -16.09 -24.31 8.34
N PHE A 468 -17.00 -23.90 7.47
CA PHE A 468 -18.08 -22.98 7.77
C PHE A 468 -19.43 -23.68 7.74
N ASP A 469 -20.42 -23.07 8.38
CA ASP A 469 -21.83 -23.39 8.20
C ASP A 469 -22.66 -22.11 8.13
N PHE A 470 -23.85 -22.20 7.54
CA PHE A 470 -24.72 -21.06 7.39
C PHE A 470 -25.34 -20.64 8.73
N PRO A 471 -25.52 -19.33 8.95
CA PRO A 471 -26.27 -18.83 10.09
C PRO A 471 -27.76 -19.18 9.94
N ASP A 472 -28.49 -19.18 11.06
CA ASP A 472 -29.95 -19.34 11.07
C ASP A 472 -30.66 -18.28 10.22
N ARG A 473 -30.11 -17.05 10.21
CA ARG A 473 -30.58 -15.94 9.39
C ARG A 473 -29.39 -15.20 8.82
N LEU A 474 -29.39 -15.04 7.50
CA LEU A 474 -28.43 -14.21 6.79
C LEU A 474 -29.03 -12.81 6.58
N ALA A 475 -28.27 -11.75 6.86
CA ALA A 475 -28.69 -10.38 6.62
C ALA A 475 -28.90 -10.11 5.12
N ALA A 476 -29.59 -9.01 4.78
CA ALA A 476 -29.65 -8.54 3.40
C ALA A 476 -28.27 -8.09 2.91
N ASP A 477 -28.04 -8.12 1.61
CA ASP A 477 -26.80 -7.61 0.97
C ASP A 477 -25.53 -8.25 1.56
N SER A 478 -25.62 -9.52 1.98
CA SER A 478 -24.59 -10.24 2.73
C SER A 478 -24.44 -11.68 2.24
N PHE A 479 -23.27 -12.27 2.47
CA PHE A 479 -23.00 -13.67 2.13
C PHE A 479 -22.58 -14.51 3.35
N ALA A 480 -22.78 -15.83 3.26
CA ALA A 480 -22.27 -16.81 4.20
C ALA A 480 -21.70 -18.03 3.47
N LEU A 481 -20.87 -18.80 4.17
CA LEU A 481 -20.18 -19.97 3.63
C LEU A 481 -20.64 -21.24 4.35
N ARG A 482 -20.65 -22.36 3.62
CA ARG A 482 -20.83 -23.71 4.16
C ARG A 482 -19.80 -24.65 3.55
N GLY A 483 -19.28 -25.58 4.36
CA GLY A 483 -18.29 -26.57 3.95
C GLY A 483 -16.85 -26.07 4.13
N PRO A 484 -15.85 -26.85 3.68
CA PRO A 484 -14.45 -26.51 3.83
C PRO A 484 -13.99 -25.51 2.75
N TRP A 485 -13.38 -24.42 3.19
CA TRP A 485 -12.89 -23.32 2.36
C TRP A 485 -11.46 -22.94 2.75
N ALA A 486 -10.63 -22.62 1.79
CA ALA A 486 -9.36 -21.94 2.01
C ALA A 486 -9.51 -20.45 1.64
N LEU A 487 -9.32 -19.58 2.63
CA LEU A 487 -9.41 -18.13 2.51
C LEU A 487 -8.01 -17.54 2.34
N ASP A 488 -7.87 -16.58 1.43
CA ASP A 488 -6.65 -15.80 1.24
C ASP A 488 -6.97 -14.31 0.93
N TYR A 489 -5.93 -13.53 0.64
CA TYR A 489 -6.07 -12.11 0.29
C TYR A 489 -6.52 -11.87 -1.17
N GLN A 490 -6.90 -12.90 -1.92
CA GLN A 490 -7.48 -12.82 -3.26
C GLN A 490 -8.95 -13.25 -3.28
N GLY A 491 -9.32 -14.27 -2.51
CA GLY A 491 -10.67 -14.81 -2.49
C GLY A 491 -10.82 -16.06 -1.62
N ILE A 492 -11.74 -16.94 -2.00
CA ILE A 492 -12.01 -18.22 -1.34
C ILE A 492 -11.92 -19.38 -2.32
N THR A 493 -11.23 -20.44 -1.92
CA THR A 493 -11.03 -21.65 -2.72
C THR A 493 -11.76 -22.83 -2.10
N ALA A 494 -12.63 -23.49 -2.87
CA ALA A 494 -13.38 -24.65 -2.44
C ALA A 494 -12.44 -25.86 -2.19
N GLN A 495 -12.47 -26.44 -1.00
CA GLN A 495 -11.60 -27.57 -0.64
C GLN A 495 -12.27 -28.94 -0.83
N ALA A 496 -13.59 -28.97 -0.99
CA ALA A 496 -14.34 -30.19 -1.25
C ALA A 496 -15.53 -29.91 -2.19
N PRO A 497 -16.01 -30.92 -2.93
CA PRO A 497 -17.28 -30.83 -3.64
C PRO A 497 -18.41 -30.51 -2.66
N GLY A 498 -19.25 -29.53 -2.98
CA GLY A 498 -20.35 -29.12 -2.11
C GLY A 498 -20.04 -27.92 -1.20
N SER A 499 -18.82 -27.37 -1.24
CA SER A 499 -18.52 -26.07 -0.64
C SER A 499 -19.42 -25.00 -1.26
N THR A 500 -20.28 -24.39 -0.45
CA THR A 500 -21.41 -23.57 -0.93
C THR A 500 -21.39 -22.18 -0.33
N ILE A 501 -21.67 -21.19 -1.18
CA ILE A 501 -21.82 -19.77 -0.81
C ILE A 501 -23.31 -19.45 -0.86
N ARG A 502 -23.87 -18.91 0.21
CA ARG A 502 -25.23 -18.35 0.22
C ARG A 502 -25.12 -16.83 0.15
N LEU A 503 -25.83 -16.22 -0.80
CA LEU A 503 -25.86 -14.77 -0.98
C LEU A 503 -27.31 -14.27 -0.91
N ASN A 504 -27.54 -13.26 -0.07
CA ASN A 504 -28.71 -12.40 -0.15
C ASN A 504 -28.32 -11.13 -0.89
N TYR A 505 -28.99 -10.83 -1.99
CA TYR A 505 -28.65 -9.71 -2.87
C TYR A 505 -29.88 -8.89 -3.24
N ARG A 506 -29.62 -7.71 -3.77
CA ARG A 506 -30.56 -6.81 -4.43
C ARG A 506 -29.95 -6.35 -5.75
N ALA A 507 -30.42 -6.92 -6.85
CA ALA A 507 -29.92 -6.62 -8.19
C ALA A 507 -30.89 -7.15 -9.25
N ARG A 508 -30.69 -6.77 -10.51
CA ARG A 508 -31.33 -7.42 -11.66
C ARG A 508 -30.48 -8.59 -12.15
N ASN A 509 -29.18 -8.36 -12.27
CA ASN A 509 -28.20 -9.32 -12.70
C ASN A 509 -27.19 -9.58 -11.57
N VAL A 510 -26.79 -10.84 -11.40
CA VAL A 510 -25.72 -11.22 -10.47
C VAL A 510 -24.65 -11.96 -11.26
N TYR A 511 -23.41 -11.57 -11.00
CA TYR A 511 -22.24 -12.14 -11.62
C TYR A 511 -21.28 -12.65 -10.57
N LEU A 512 -20.65 -13.78 -10.84
CA LEU A 512 -19.61 -14.39 -10.02
C LEU A 512 -18.26 -14.26 -10.75
N VAL A 513 -17.26 -13.67 -10.09
CA VAL A 513 -15.88 -13.71 -10.56
C VAL A 513 -15.24 -14.99 -10.01
N VAL A 514 -14.93 -15.94 -10.90
CA VAL A 514 -14.45 -17.28 -10.54
C VAL A 514 -13.36 -17.75 -11.50
N GLY A 515 -12.40 -18.52 -10.97
CA GLY A 515 -11.31 -19.11 -11.71
C GLY A 515 -11.06 -20.58 -11.33
N GLY A 516 -10.31 -21.27 -12.18
CA GLY A 516 -10.01 -22.70 -12.08
C GLY A 516 -10.78 -23.53 -13.11
N ASP A 517 -10.68 -24.86 -12.99
CA ASP A 517 -11.34 -25.81 -13.87
C ASP A 517 -12.30 -26.69 -13.06
N GLY A 518 -13.60 -26.60 -13.36
CA GLY A 518 -14.64 -27.33 -12.63
C GLY A 518 -16.05 -26.86 -12.95
N THR A 519 -17.02 -27.25 -12.13
CA THR A 519 -18.43 -26.86 -12.29
C THR A 519 -18.90 -25.99 -11.13
N VAL A 520 -19.61 -24.92 -11.47
CA VAL A 520 -20.36 -24.10 -10.52
C VAL A 520 -21.83 -24.51 -10.60
N ARG A 521 -22.45 -24.84 -9.47
CA ARG A 521 -23.88 -25.17 -9.37
C ARG A 521 -24.62 -24.03 -8.68
N ILE A 522 -25.55 -23.40 -9.39
CA ILE A 522 -26.33 -22.27 -8.90
C ILE A 522 -27.72 -22.78 -8.55
N THR A 523 -28.07 -22.75 -7.27
CA THR A 523 -29.37 -23.16 -6.74
C THR A 523 -30.16 -21.95 -6.30
N ARG A 524 -31.35 -21.78 -6.87
CA ARG A 524 -32.30 -20.72 -6.53
C ARG A 524 -33.72 -21.27 -6.57
N ASP A 525 -34.52 -20.96 -5.56
CA ASP A 525 -35.92 -21.40 -5.47
C ASP A 525 -36.13 -22.91 -5.68
N GLY A 526 -35.16 -23.72 -5.23
CA GLY A 526 -35.15 -25.19 -5.37
C GLY A 526 -34.71 -25.71 -6.75
N VAL A 527 -34.40 -24.83 -7.70
CA VAL A 527 -33.90 -25.18 -9.04
C VAL A 527 -32.39 -25.00 -9.09
N THR A 528 -31.68 -26.05 -9.52
CA THR A 528 -30.22 -26.01 -9.69
C THR A 528 -29.84 -25.97 -11.16
N ARG A 529 -28.98 -25.02 -11.53
CA ARG A 529 -28.35 -24.90 -12.85
C ARG A 529 -26.85 -25.13 -12.71
N GLU A 530 -26.28 -25.94 -13.60
CA GLU A 530 -24.84 -26.14 -13.68
C GLU A 530 -24.21 -25.22 -14.72
N MET A 531 -23.01 -24.73 -14.42
CA MET A 531 -22.21 -23.88 -15.29
C MET A 531 -20.76 -24.36 -15.27
N PRO A 532 -20.23 -24.91 -16.37
CA PRO A 532 -18.82 -25.26 -16.45
C PRO A 532 -17.95 -24.00 -16.43
N VAL A 533 -16.88 -24.04 -15.65
CA VAL A 533 -15.87 -22.99 -15.55
C VAL A 533 -14.54 -23.57 -16.00
N THR A 534 -13.97 -22.96 -17.02
CA THR A 534 -12.65 -23.29 -17.57
C THR A 534 -11.99 -22.01 -18.08
N GLY A 535 -10.66 -22.05 -18.21
CA GLY A 535 -9.87 -20.94 -18.76
C GLY A 535 -9.54 -19.85 -17.72
N PRO A 536 -9.12 -18.65 -18.19
CA PRO A 536 -8.75 -17.55 -17.31
C PRO A 536 -9.89 -17.18 -16.34
N PRO A 537 -9.56 -16.82 -15.08
CA PRO A 537 -10.57 -16.29 -14.16
C PRO A 537 -11.28 -15.10 -14.79
N ASN A 538 -12.61 -15.14 -14.80
CA ASN A 538 -13.42 -14.06 -15.36
C ASN A 538 -14.78 -14.03 -14.67
N MET A 539 -15.51 -12.95 -14.92
CA MET A 539 -16.87 -12.76 -14.48
C MET A 539 -17.81 -13.65 -15.29
N ARG A 540 -18.74 -14.32 -14.59
CA ARG A 540 -19.77 -15.19 -15.17
C ARG A 540 -21.14 -14.78 -14.66
N GLN A 541 -22.09 -14.53 -15.56
CA GLN A 541 -23.46 -14.21 -15.17
C GLN A 541 -24.16 -15.46 -14.61
N ILE A 542 -24.61 -15.38 -13.37
CA ILE A 542 -25.31 -16.48 -12.68
C ILE A 542 -26.81 -16.23 -12.54
N ILE A 543 -27.23 -14.95 -12.56
CA ILE A 543 -28.63 -14.54 -12.48
C ILE A 543 -28.89 -13.45 -13.51
N ALA A 544 -30.04 -13.54 -14.16
CA ALA A 544 -30.56 -12.60 -15.12
C ALA A 544 -32.06 -12.44 -14.93
N ASP A 545 -32.47 -11.49 -14.09
CA ASP A 545 -33.87 -11.23 -13.77
C ASP A 545 -34.40 -9.99 -14.52
N ASP A 546 -35.72 -9.83 -14.49
CA ASP A 546 -36.42 -8.60 -14.87
C ASP A 546 -37.74 -8.56 -14.08
N PRO A 547 -37.99 -7.60 -13.16
CA PRO A 547 -37.25 -6.37 -12.82
C PRO A 547 -36.18 -6.54 -11.71
N VAL A 548 -35.52 -5.45 -11.29
CA VAL A 548 -34.63 -5.40 -10.11
C VAL A 548 -35.39 -5.88 -8.85
N GLY A 549 -34.81 -6.83 -8.11
CA GLY A 549 -35.44 -7.39 -6.92
C GLY A 549 -34.44 -7.84 -5.87
N ALA A 550 -34.96 -8.17 -4.69
CA ALA A 550 -34.20 -8.87 -3.65
C ALA A 550 -34.33 -10.38 -3.86
N GLY A 551 -33.23 -11.11 -3.71
CA GLY A 551 -33.21 -12.56 -3.89
C GLY A 551 -32.17 -13.25 -3.02
N THR A 552 -32.31 -14.57 -2.91
CA THR A 552 -31.33 -15.45 -2.28
C THR A 552 -30.86 -16.47 -3.30
N VAL A 553 -29.55 -16.69 -3.38
CA VAL A 553 -28.95 -17.71 -4.23
C VAL A 553 -27.91 -18.50 -3.46
N GLU A 554 -27.85 -19.80 -3.72
CA GLU A 554 -26.78 -20.68 -3.24
C GLU A 554 -25.90 -21.09 -4.42
N VAL A 555 -24.59 -20.93 -4.27
CA VAL A 555 -23.61 -21.23 -5.31
C VAL A 555 -22.62 -22.25 -4.77
N SER A 556 -22.69 -23.48 -5.29
CA SER A 556 -21.81 -24.57 -4.91
C SER A 556 -20.69 -24.73 -5.91
N LEU A 557 -19.46 -24.87 -5.43
CA LEU A 557 -18.25 -24.98 -6.25
C LEU A 557 -17.67 -26.40 -6.15
N ASP A 558 -17.22 -26.93 -7.28
CA ASP A 558 -16.33 -28.09 -7.28
C ASP A 558 -14.99 -27.76 -6.59
N GLY A 559 -14.34 -28.77 -6.01
CA GLY A 559 -13.06 -28.60 -5.32
C GLY A 559 -11.97 -28.04 -6.25
N GLY A 560 -11.26 -27.02 -5.79
CA GLY A 560 -10.19 -26.34 -6.53
C GLY A 560 -10.62 -25.06 -7.24
N LEU A 561 -11.92 -24.80 -7.40
CA LEU A 561 -12.39 -23.51 -7.91
C LEU A 561 -12.18 -22.39 -6.87
N GLN A 562 -11.70 -21.24 -7.33
CA GLN A 562 -11.51 -20.04 -6.52
C GLN A 562 -12.53 -18.96 -6.93
N ALA A 563 -13.32 -18.49 -5.97
CA ALA A 563 -14.22 -17.36 -6.12
C ALA A 563 -13.60 -16.08 -5.55
N TYR A 564 -13.72 -14.96 -6.28
CA TYR A 564 -13.10 -13.68 -5.95
C TYR A 564 -14.11 -12.66 -5.42
N SER A 565 -15.21 -12.44 -6.15
CA SER A 565 -16.30 -11.57 -5.72
C SER A 565 -17.64 -11.92 -6.38
N PHE A 566 -18.73 -11.38 -5.82
CA PHE A 566 -19.97 -11.15 -6.57
C PHE A 566 -20.09 -9.68 -6.99
N THR A 567 -20.49 -9.47 -8.24
CA THR A 567 -20.79 -8.15 -8.80
C THR A 567 -22.19 -8.13 -9.41
N TYR A 568 -22.71 -6.93 -9.68
CA TYR A 568 -24.14 -6.72 -9.92
C TYR A 568 -24.41 -5.82 -11.12
N GLY A 569 -25.63 -5.91 -11.64
CA GLY A 569 -26.16 -4.99 -12.65
C GLY A 569 -27.63 -5.19 -12.88
#